data_AF-A0A0B6ZH28-F1
#
_entry.id   AF-A0A0B6ZH28-F1
#
_cell.length_a   1.000
_cell.length_b   1.000
_cell.length_c   1.000
_cell.angle_alpha   90.00
_cell.angle_beta   90.00
_cell.angle_gamma   90.00
#
_symmetry.space_group_name_H-M   'P 1'
#
loop_
_entity.id
_entity.type
_entity.pdbx_description
1 polymer ?
#
loop_
_entity_poly.entity_id
_entity_poly.type
_entity_poly.pdbx_seq_one_letter_code
_entity_poly.pdbx_strand_id
1 'polypeptide(L)' 'LLDLPTIAHRIETWRVRSYLKINANKDHPLHEELGKEKGCRLKRGRLWLSQAEGTLGNICQPSGIEPGD' A
#
# COMPACT_ATOMS: atom_id res chain seq x y z
N LEU A 1 29.80 0.64 9.85
CA LEU A 1 28.78 0.48 8.80
C LEU A 1 27.84 1.66 8.92
N LEU A 2 27.46 2.31 7.81
CA LEU A 2 26.40 3.32 7.87
C LEU A 2 25.06 2.56 7.92
N ASP A 3 24.24 2.80 8.94
CA ASP A 3 22.90 2.20 9.13
C ASP A 3 21.88 2.76 8.13
N LEU A 4 22.20 2.63 6.84
CA LEU A 4 21.36 3.11 5.76
C LEU A 4 20.29 2.06 5.45
N PRO A 5 19.03 2.48 5.26
CA PRO A 5 17.96 1.57 4.91
C PRO A 5 18.25 0.91 3.56
N THR A 6 18.02 -0.40 3.50
CA THR A 6 18.17 -1.20 2.28
C THR A 6 17.27 -0.67 1.17
N ILE A 7 17.62 -0.96 -0.09
CA ILE A 7 16.79 -0.59 -1.25
C ILE A 7 15.38 -1.18 -1.11
N ALA A 8 15.26 -2.41 -0.62
CA ALA A 8 13.97 -3.06 -0.36
C ALA A 8 13.11 -2.24 0.62
N HIS A 9 13.69 -1.79 1.73
CA HIS A 9 12.99 -0.98 2.72
C HIS A 9 12.54 0.39 2.15
N ARG A 10 13.38 1.01 1.30
CA ARG A 10 13.03 2.27 0.63
C ARG A 10 11.87 2.10 -0.34
N ILE A 11 11.85 1.01 -1.10
CA ILE A 11 10.75 0.68 -2.03
C ILE A 11 9.45 0.44 -1.26
N GLU A 12 9.51 -0.30 -0.15
CA GLU A 12 8.35 -0.54 0.72
C GLU A 12 7.79 0.77 1.30
N THR A 13 8.66 1.62 1.84
CA THR A 13 8.29 2.95 2.33
C THR A 13 7.60 3.80 1.25
N TRP A 14 8.14 3.77 0.02
CA TRP A 14 7.55 4.48 -1.12
C TRP A 14 6.15 3.97 -1.46
N ARG A 15 5.95 2.65 -1.49
CA ARG A 15 4.63 2.05 -1.76
C ARG A 15 3.60 2.45 -0.72
N VAL A 16 3.94 2.40 0.56
CA VAL A 16 3.05 2.80 1.65
C VAL A 16 2.70 4.29 1.57
N ARG A 17 3.69 5.17 1.35
CA ARG A 17 3.45 6.61 1.20
C ARG A 17 2.53 6.93 0.02
N SER A 18 2.78 6.30 -1.13
CA SER A 18 1.94 6.47 -2.31
C SER A 18 0.51 5.97 -2.05
N TYR A 19 0.36 4.83 -1.39
CA TYR A 19 -0.95 4.29 -1.01
C TYR A 19 -1.73 5.28 -0.14
N LEU A 20 -1.11 5.80 0.94
CA LEU A 20 -1.76 6.77 1.83
C LEU A 20 -2.14 8.07 1.11
N LYS A 21 -1.30 8.54 0.18
CA LYS A 21 -1.59 9.74 -0.61
C LYS A 21 -2.79 9.54 -1.55
N ILE A 22 -2.91 8.37 -2.15
CA ILE A 22 -4.08 8.01 -2.98
C ILE A 22 -5.32 7.84 -2.09
N ASN A 23 -5.17 7.23 -0.91
CA ASN A 23 -6.26 7.06 0.04
C ASN A 23 -6.81 8.40 0.53
N ALA A 24 -5.95 9.39 0.72
CA ALA A 24 -6.35 10.73 1.13
C ALA A 24 -6.99 11.58 0.00
N ASN A 25 -6.90 11.15 -1.26
CA ASN A 25 -7.44 11.90 -2.41
C ASN A 25 -8.51 11.08 -3.13
N LYS A 26 -9.78 11.39 -2.86
CA LYS A 26 -10.95 10.69 -3.43
C LYS A 26 -11.08 10.85 -4.95
N ASP A 27 -10.60 11.95 -5.51
CA ASP A 27 -10.61 12.21 -6.96
C ASP A 27 -9.49 11.48 -7.70
N HIS A 28 -8.62 10.77 -6.97
CA HIS A 28 -7.53 10.03 -7.60
C HIS A 28 -8.09 8.81 -8.36
N PRO A 29 -7.70 8.57 -9.62
CA PRO A 29 -8.25 7.48 -10.44
C PRO A 29 -7.98 6.08 -9.89
N LEU A 30 -7.03 5.95 -8.96
CA LEU A 30 -6.71 4.71 -8.25
C LEU A 30 -7.33 4.62 -6.84
N HIS A 31 -8.08 5.64 -6.40
CA HIS A 31 -8.72 5.65 -5.08
C HIS A 31 -9.74 4.51 -4.96
N GLU A 32 -10.56 4.32 -5.99
CA GLU A 32 -11.51 3.21 -6.04
C GLU A 32 -10.83 1.83 -6.08
N GLU A 33 -9.57 1.74 -6.50
CA GLU A 33 -8.82 0.48 -6.57
C GLU A 33 -8.19 0.08 -5.22
N LEU A 34 -8.28 0.95 -4.22
CA LEU A 34 -7.82 0.66 -2.85
C LEU A 34 -8.83 -0.25 -2.16
N GLY A 35 -8.35 -1.25 -1.41
CA GLY A 35 -9.22 -2.14 -0.63
C GLY A 35 -10.09 -3.09 -1.45
N LYS A 36 -10.19 -2.94 -2.78
CA LYS A 36 -10.82 -3.92 -3.66
C LYS A 36 -10.10 -5.26 -3.54
N GLU A 37 -10.88 -6.34 -3.46
CA GLU A 37 -10.36 -7.70 -3.49
C GLU A 37 -9.70 -7.94 -4.86
N LYS A 38 -8.38 -7.76 -4.91
CA LYS A 38 -7.63 -7.92 -6.15
C LYS A 38 -7.56 -9.40 -6.47
N GLY A 39 -8.33 -9.82 -7.48
CA GLY A 39 -8.39 -11.21 -7.92
C GLY A 39 -6.98 -11.80 -8.07
N CYS A 40 -6.81 -13.03 -7.60
CA CYS A 40 -5.56 -13.78 -7.59
C CYS A 40 -5.06 -14.08 -9.02
N ARG A 41 -4.59 -13.08 -9.76
CA ARG A 41 -3.84 -13.32 -10.98
C ARG A 41 -2.41 -13.72 -10.61
N LEU A 42 -2.30 -14.93 -10.09
CA LEU A 42 -1.07 -15.67 -9.87
C LEU A 42 -0.29 -15.70 -11.19
N LYS A 43 0.84 -14.97 -11.23
CA LYS A 43 2.13 -15.29 -11.92
C LYS A 43 2.99 -14.06 -12.23
N ARG A 44 2.49 -12.81 -12.10
CA ARG A 44 3.25 -11.60 -12.48
C ARG A 44 3.32 -10.56 -11.36
N GLY A 45 3.92 -10.94 -10.24
CA GLY A 45 4.12 -10.04 -9.09
C GLY A 45 2.82 -9.67 -8.38
N ARG A 46 2.86 -9.53 -7.06
CA ARG A 46 1.77 -8.82 -6.37
C ARG A 46 1.77 -7.38 -6.87
N LEU A 47 0.60 -6.83 -7.20
CA LEU A 47 0.45 -5.40 -7.49
C LEU A 47 1.03 -4.60 -6.32
N TRP A 48 1.73 -3.51 -6.62
CA TRP A 48 2.40 -2.70 -5.59
C TRP A 48 1.41 -2.17 -4.54
N LEU A 49 0.15 -1.94 -4.94
CA LEU A 49 -0.96 -1.58 -4.04
C LEU A 49 -1.24 -2.69 -3.01
N SER A 50 -1.34 -3.96 -3.43
CA SER A 50 -1.53 -5.09 -2.51
C SER A 50 -0.34 -5.31 -1.59
N GLN A 51 0.87 -4.96 -2.04
CA GLN A 51 2.05 -4.99 -1.18
C GLN A 51 1.99 -3.88 -0.13
N ALA A 52 1.55 -2.68 -0.50
CA ALA A 52 1.33 -1.59 0.45
C ALA A 52 0.23 -1.91 1.47
N GLU A 53 -0.90 -2.47 1.01
CA GLU A 53 -2.00 -2.95 1.87
C GLU A 53 -1.52 -4.02 2.85
N GLY A 54 -0.73 -5.00 2.37
CA GLY A 54 -0.16 -6.03 3.22
C GLY A 54 0.82 -5.46 4.26
N THR A 55 1.70 -4.55 3.86
CA THR A 55 2.61 -3.86 4.80
C THR A 55 1.82 -3.04 5.82
N LEU A 56 0.78 -2.32 5.40
CA LEU A 56 -0.09 -1.56 6.31
C LEU A 56 -0.82 -2.48 7.28
N GLY A 57 -1.39 -3.60 6.82
CA GLY A 57 -2.07 -4.57 7.68
C GLY A 57 -1.16 -5.25 8.70
N ASN A 58 0.14 -5.34 8.43
CA ASN A 58 1.14 -5.86 9.37
C ASN A 58 1.55 -4.85 10.45
N ILE A 59 1.41 -3.54 10.18
CA ILE A 59 1.86 -2.45 11.07
C ILE A 59 0.68 -1.83 11.82
N CYS A 60 -0.43 -1.58 11.13
CA CYS A 60 -1.69 -1.14 11.67
C CYS A 60 -2.70 -2.28 11.50
N GLN A 61 -3.42 -2.65 12.56
CA GLN A 61 -4.58 -3.50 12.37
C GLN A 61 -5.54 -2.80 11.40
N PRO A 62 -5.96 -3.45 10.30
CA PRO A 62 -6.77 -2.82 9.25
C PRO A 62 -8.16 -2.36 9.73
N SER A 63 -8.54 -2.68 10.97
CA SER A 63 -9.72 -2.16 11.65
C SER A 63 -9.68 -0.66 11.98
N GLY A 64 -8.55 0.02 11.78
CA GLY A 64 -8.40 1.47 12.05
C GLY A 64 -8.22 2.36 10.81
N ILE A 65 -8.21 1.80 9.59
CA ILE A 65 -8.09 2.58 8.35
C ILE A 65 -9.50 2.79 7.81
N GLU A 66 -10.25 3.67 8.46
CA GLU A 66 -11.51 4.18 7.92
C GLU A 66 -11.18 4.93 6.61
N PRO A 67 -11.83 4.62 5.47
CA PRO A 67 -11.78 5.50 4.32
C PRO A 67 -12.47 6.81 4.77
N GLY A 68 -11.67 7.87 4.95
CA GLY A 68 -12.16 9.12 5.53
C GLY A 68 -13.41 9.61 4.81
N ASP A 69 -14.43 10.01 5.58
CA ASP A 69 -15.71 10.59 5.13
C ASP A 69 -15.55 11.82 4.23
#